data_AF-A0A1Q3MRC0-F1
#
_entry.id   AF-A0A1Q3MRC0-F1
#
_cell.length_a   1.000
_cell.length_b   1.000
_cell.length_c   1.000
_cell.angle_alpha   90.00
_cell.angle_beta   90.00
_cell.angle_gamma   90.00
#
_symmetry.space_group_name_H-M   'P 1'
#
loop_
_entity.id
_entity.type
_entity.pdbx_description
1 polymer ?
#
loop_
_entity_poly.entity_id
_entity_poly.type
_entity_poly.pdbx_seq_one_letter_code
_entity_poly.pdbx_strand_id
1 'polypeptide(L)'
;MNSHFFRSFAFLLGLSSSFSAIAMPTDPLIGTWKVVDERSGSYLSDIVIRRNSKTEQYSAVIVKMYPQGKEAIPTLCTPCTGALKNQPIIGMEVLSNLKMLNLNEEFGQGVWINPYDGYKYSLNARLSKTGKMLTINAKNPNNNTFRNMTWIRL
;
A
#
# COMPACT_ATOMS: atom_id res chain seq x y z
N MET A 1 -68.80 6.24 47.94
CA MET A 1 -69.03 6.15 46.49
C MET A 1 -67.82 6.76 45.79
N ASN A 2 -67.04 5.91 45.11
CA ASN A 2 -66.16 6.11 43.94
C ASN A 2 -65.18 7.32 43.90
N SER A 3 -63.95 7.22 43.43
CA SER A 3 -63.19 6.15 42.77
C SER A 3 -61.72 6.52 42.78
N HIS A 4 -60.86 5.51 42.85
CA HIS A 4 -59.44 5.58 42.55
C HIS A 4 -59.17 6.25 41.19
N PHE A 5 -58.12 7.07 41.10
CA PHE A 5 -57.33 7.12 39.87
C PHE A 5 -55.87 7.41 40.20
N PHE A 6 -55.10 6.32 40.27
CA PHE A 6 -53.64 6.30 40.29
C PHE A 6 -53.12 7.04 39.06
N ARG A 7 -52.37 8.12 39.25
CA ARG A 7 -51.66 8.79 38.15
C ARG A 7 -50.24 8.24 38.13
N SER A 8 -50.04 7.21 37.33
CA SER A 8 -48.75 6.54 37.14
C SER A 8 -47.65 7.53 36.75
N PHE A 9 -46.59 7.57 37.56
CA PHE A 9 -45.35 8.27 37.27
C PHE A 9 -44.58 7.45 36.23
N ALA A 10 -44.81 7.69 34.94
CA ALA A 10 -44.06 7.06 33.87
C ALA A 10 -42.72 7.79 33.66
N PHE A 11 -41.70 7.39 34.43
CA PHE A 11 -40.31 7.80 34.19
C PHE A 11 -39.78 7.02 32.98
N LEU A 12 -39.92 7.59 31.79
CA LEU A 12 -39.28 7.08 30.58
C LEU A 12 -37.78 7.42 30.64
N LEU A 13 -37.00 6.54 31.26
CA LEU A 13 -35.55 6.48 31.08
C LEU A 13 -35.27 6.06 29.63
N GLY A 14 -35.15 7.05 28.75
CA GLY A 14 -34.64 6.85 27.40
C GLY A 14 -33.21 6.35 27.47
N LEU A 15 -33.00 5.04 27.22
CA LEU A 15 -31.68 4.49 26.94
C LEU A 15 -31.19 5.06 25.61
N SER A 16 -30.51 6.20 25.66
CA SER A 16 -29.66 6.67 24.56
C SER A 16 -28.42 5.78 24.50
N SER A 17 -28.56 4.63 23.83
CA SER A 17 -27.42 3.77 23.50
C SER A 17 -26.58 4.48 22.44
N SER A 18 -25.54 5.21 22.88
CA SER A 18 -24.52 5.77 22.01
C SER A 18 -23.85 4.62 21.24
N PHE A 19 -24.16 4.51 19.95
CA PHE A 19 -23.53 3.54 19.06
C PHE A 19 -22.08 3.98 18.84
N SER A 20 -21.17 3.52 19.69
CA SER A 20 -19.74 3.72 19.46
C SER A 20 -19.33 2.92 18.23
N ALA A 21 -19.13 3.60 17.11
CA ALA A 21 -18.60 3.00 15.89
C ALA A 21 -17.19 2.48 16.19
N ILE A 22 -17.04 1.16 16.27
CA ILE A 22 -15.74 0.51 16.39
C ILE A 22 -15.06 0.66 15.04
N ALA A 23 -14.12 1.60 14.91
CA ALA A 23 -13.30 1.71 13.72
C ALA A 23 -12.49 0.42 13.56
N MET A 24 -12.86 -0.40 12.57
CA MET A 24 -12.06 -1.57 12.23
C MET A 24 -10.66 -1.10 11.83
N PRO A 25 -9.57 -1.73 12.32
CA PRO A 25 -8.23 -1.39 11.88
C PRO A 25 -8.16 -1.57 10.35
N THR A 26 -8.06 -0.46 9.63
CA THR A 26 -7.82 -0.51 8.19
C THR A 26 -6.39 -0.94 7.96
N ASP A 27 -6.17 -1.90 7.07
CA ASP A 27 -4.82 -2.31 6.70
C ASP A 27 -4.01 -1.07 6.25
N PRO A 28 -2.81 -0.86 6.81
CA PRO A 28 -2.08 0.37 6.58
C PRO A 28 -1.60 0.52 5.14
N LEU A 29 -1.41 -0.58 4.40
CA LEU A 29 -0.79 -0.54 3.06
C LEU A 29 -1.78 -0.72 1.92
N ILE A 30 -2.91 -1.39 2.12
CA ILE A 30 -3.91 -1.60 1.06
C ILE A 30 -4.39 -0.25 0.51
N GLY A 31 -4.22 -0.02 -0.79
CA GLY A 31 -4.63 1.21 -1.47
C GLY A 31 -3.68 1.63 -2.58
N THR A 32 -3.87 2.84 -3.10
CA THR A 32 -3.05 3.39 -4.19
C THR A 32 -1.93 4.27 -3.63
N TRP A 33 -0.75 4.10 -4.21
CA TRP A 33 0.47 4.80 -3.81
C TRP A 33 1.20 5.36 -5.02
N LYS A 34 1.67 6.59 -4.87
CA LYS A 34 2.60 7.25 -5.78
C LYS A 34 4.02 6.82 -5.45
N VAL A 35 4.76 6.34 -6.44
CA VAL A 35 6.18 5.96 -6.32
C VAL A 35 7.06 7.14 -6.73
N VAL A 36 7.91 7.63 -5.82
CA VAL A 36 8.86 8.72 -6.06
C VAL A 36 10.28 8.20 -5.92
N ASP A 37 11.11 8.42 -6.95
CA ASP A 37 12.55 8.16 -6.88
C ASP A 37 13.23 9.27 -6.07
N GLU A 38 13.93 8.92 -4.98
CA GLU A 38 14.54 9.94 -4.12
C GLU A 38 15.73 10.63 -4.78
N ARG A 39 16.43 9.94 -5.68
CA ARG A 39 17.62 10.49 -6.35
C ARG A 39 17.26 11.61 -7.31
N SER A 40 16.20 11.44 -8.10
CA SER A 40 15.77 12.43 -9.10
C SER A 40 14.60 13.31 -8.62
N GLY A 41 13.89 12.92 -7.57
CA GLY A 41 12.62 13.53 -7.17
C GLY A 41 11.47 13.21 -8.13
N SER A 42 11.68 12.33 -9.12
CA SER A 42 10.68 12.03 -10.15
C SER A 42 9.56 11.16 -9.60
N TYR A 43 8.34 11.55 -9.92
CA TYR A 43 7.17 10.69 -9.79
C TYR A 43 7.18 9.66 -10.92
N LEU A 44 7.35 8.38 -10.57
CA LEU A 44 7.55 7.30 -11.55
C LEU A 44 6.23 6.66 -11.96
N SER A 45 5.40 6.30 -10.98
CA SER A 45 4.23 5.46 -11.21
C SER A 45 3.23 5.52 -10.08
N ASP A 46 2.00 5.14 -10.39
CA ASP A 46 1.00 4.75 -9.40
C ASP A 46 0.95 3.23 -9.32
N ILE A 47 0.97 2.73 -8.10
CA ILE A 47 0.79 1.31 -7.80
C ILE A 47 -0.42 1.11 -6.90
N VAL A 48 -1.08 -0.04 -7.06
CA VAL A 48 -2.14 -0.48 -6.15
C VAL A 48 -1.62 -1.64 -5.33
N ILE A 49 -1.55 -1.46 -4.02
CA ILE A 49 -1.14 -2.49 -3.07
C ILE A 49 -2.38 -3.27 -2.62
N ARG A 50 -2.25 -4.60 -2.60
CA ARG A 50 -3.22 -5.54 -2.03
C ARG A 50 -2.52 -6.46 -1.04
N ARG A 51 -3.29 -7.10 -0.17
CA ARG A 51 -2.82 -8.13 0.77
C ARG A 51 -3.54 -9.43 0.53
N ASN A 52 -2.78 -10.53 0.47
CA ASN A 52 -3.35 -11.87 0.43
C ASN A 52 -3.82 -12.26 1.84
N SER A 53 -5.09 -12.63 2.00
CA SER A 53 -5.65 -12.97 3.32
C SER A 53 -5.14 -14.29 3.92
N LYS A 54 -4.59 -15.19 3.10
CA LYS A 54 -4.05 -16.48 3.56
C LYS A 54 -2.58 -16.41 3.92
N THR A 55 -1.79 -15.75 3.09
CA THR A 55 -0.33 -15.65 3.29
C THR A 55 0.09 -14.38 4.02
N GLU A 56 -0.84 -13.44 4.19
CA GLU A 56 -0.65 -12.11 4.78
C GLU A 56 0.36 -11.22 4.06
N GLN A 57 0.84 -11.64 2.89
CA GLN A 57 1.80 -10.92 2.08
C GLN A 57 1.14 -9.84 1.23
N TYR A 58 1.86 -8.74 1.06
CA TYR A 58 1.48 -7.65 0.17
C TYR A 58 2.07 -7.86 -1.22
N SER A 59 1.27 -7.51 -2.22
CA SER A 59 1.73 -7.36 -3.60
C SER A 59 1.22 -6.04 -4.18
N ALA A 60 1.85 -5.59 -5.27
CA ALA A 60 1.44 -4.37 -5.94
C ALA A 60 1.56 -4.49 -7.45
N VAL A 61 0.59 -3.89 -8.14
CA VAL A 61 0.58 -3.75 -9.60
C VAL A 61 0.70 -2.30 -10.00
N ILE A 62 1.37 -2.02 -11.12
CA ILE A 62 1.39 -0.67 -11.71
C ILE A 62 0.02 -0.39 -12.35
N VAL A 63 -0.56 0.76 -12.05
CA VAL A 63 -1.81 1.23 -12.70
C VAL A 63 -1.59 2.47 -13.56
N LYS A 64 -0.50 3.20 -13.34
CA LYS A 64 -0.11 4.35 -14.17
C LYS A 64 1.39 4.55 -14.14
N MET A 65 1.94 5.03 -15.24
CA MET A 65 3.34 5.43 -15.37
C MET A 65 3.41 6.91 -15.74
N TYR A 66 4.50 7.55 -15.35
CA TYR A 66 4.79 8.95 -15.65
C TYR A 66 6.16 9.03 -16.34
N PRO A 67 6.32 9.93 -17.32
CA PRO A 67 7.57 10.05 -18.06
C PRO A 67 8.67 10.61 -17.16
N GLN A 68 9.90 10.09 -17.33
CA GLN A 68 11.07 10.64 -16.66
C GLN A 68 11.72 11.68 -17.58
N GLY A 69 11.50 12.96 -17.28
CA GLY A 69 12.01 14.05 -18.12
C GLY A 69 11.43 14.01 -19.53
N LYS A 70 12.29 13.82 -20.54
CA LYS A 70 11.89 13.75 -21.96
C LYS A 70 11.75 12.31 -22.48
N GLU A 71 12.00 11.31 -21.65
CA GLU A 71 11.93 9.91 -22.07
C GLU A 71 10.48 9.45 -22.22
N ALA A 72 10.21 8.70 -23.29
CA ALA A 72 8.92 8.06 -23.50
C ALA A 72 8.72 6.95 -22.45
N ILE A 73 7.49 6.81 -21.98
CA ILE A 73 7.12 5.73 -21.06
C ILE A 73 7.20 4.39 -21.81
N PRO A 74 7.98 3.40 -21.33
CA PRO A 74 7.96 2.07 -21.92
C PRO A 74 6.59 1.43 -21.73
N THR A 75 6.08 0.75 -22.76
CA THR A 75 4.80 0.03 -22.71
C THR A 75 4.97 -1.42 -22.27
N LEU A 76 6.13 -2.02 -22.56
CA LEU A 76 6.49 -3.39 -22.22
C LEU A 76 7.77 -3.44 -21.37
N CYS A 77 7.89 -4.41 -20.48
CA CYS A 77 9.16 -4.66 -19.78
C CYS A 77 10.12 -5.47 -20.68
N THR A 78 10.74 -4.82 -21.65
CA THR A 78 11.78 -5.42 -22.50
C THR A 78 13.04 -5.85 -21.74
N PRO A 79 13.52 -5.12 -20.72
CA PRO A 79 14.68 -5.53 -19.92
C PRO A 79 14.42 -6.74 -19.01
N CYS A 80 13.15 -7.03 -18.69
CA CYS A 80 12.78 -8.16 -17.84
C CYS A 80 13.14 -9.51 -18.49
N THR A 81 13.30 -10.53 -17.65
CA THR A 81 13.62 -11.90 -18.07
C THR A 81 12.53 -12.90 -17.66
N GLY A 82 12.56 -14.10 -18.27
CA GLY A 82 11.62 -15.17 -17.98
C GLY A 82 10.17 -14.76 -18.27
N ALA A 83 9.25 -15.14 -17.39
CA ALA A 83 7.82 -14.87 -17.54
C ALA A 83 7.46 -13.37 -17.56
N LEU A 84 8.35 -12.49 -17.07
CA LEU A 84 8.15 -11.05 -17.02
C LEU A 84 8.60 -10.34 -18.31
N LYS A 85 9.35 -11.03 -19.18
CA LYS A 85 9.85 -10.44 -20.41
C LYS A 85 8.69 -10.04 -21.33
N ASN A 86 8.74 -8.82 -21.83
CA ASN A 86 7.73 -8.24 -22.73
C ASN A 86 6.30 -8.23 -22.15
N GLN A 87 6.13 -8.33 -20.83
CA GLN A 87 4.82 -8.09 -20.24
C GLN A 87 4.44 -6.61 -20.34
N PRO A 88 3.15 -6.29 -20.54
CA PRO A 88 2.64 -4.93 -20.40
C PRO A 88 2.97 -4.37 -19.02
N ILE A 89 3.55 -3.16 -18.98
CA ILE A 89 3.95 -2.55 -17.71
C ILE A 89 2.73 -2.18 -16.86
N ILE A 90 1.67 -1.67 -17.48
CA ILE A 90 0.40 -1.46 -16.80
C ILE A 90 -0.23 -2.82 -16.49
N GLY A 91 -0.53 -3.07 -15.22
CA GLY A 91 -1.02 -4.33 -14.70
C GLY A 91 0.07 -5.30 -14.25
N MET A 92 1.34 -5.04 -14.53
CA MET A 92 2.45 -5.89 -14.09
C MET A 92 2.57 -5.87 -12.57
N GLU A 93 2.67 -7.06 -11.95
CA GLU A 93 3.02 -7.19 -10.54
C GLU A 93 4.51 -6.84 -10.35
N VAL A 94 4.74 -5.73 -9.65
CA VAL A 94 6.09 -5.18 -9.40
C VAL A 94 6.54 -5.33 -7.97
N LEU A 95 5.62 -5.60 -7.05
CA LEU A 95 5.93 -5.94 -5.66
C LEU A 95 5.32 -7.30 -5.33
N SER A 96 6.12 -8.17 -4.71
CA SER A 96 5.66 -9.44 -4.15
C SER A 96 6.31 -9.69 -2.79
N ASN A 97 5.75 -10.62 -2.02
CA ASN A 97 6.29 -11.18 -0.78
C ASN A 97 6.51 -10.19 0.39
N LEU A 98 6.14 -8.92 0.26
CA LEU A 98 6.33 -7.95 1.32
C LEU A 98 5.48 -8.36 2.52
N LYS A 99 6.06 -8.36 3.72
CA LYS A 99 5.38 -8.72 4.97
C LYS A 99 5.55 -7.61 5.99
N MET A 100 4.55 -7.48 6.86
CA MET A 100 4.68 -6.67 8.06
C MET A 100 5.63 -7.38 9.03
N LEU A 101 6.67 -6.67 9.47
CA LEU A 101 7.66 -7.13 10.44
C LEU A 101 7.39 -6.53 11.83
N ASN A 102 6.98 -5.26 11.86
CA ASN A 102 6.51 -4.57 13.05
C ASN A 102 5.15 -3.94 12.76
N LEU A 103 4.22 -4.05 13.71
CA LEU A 103 2.82 -3.66 13.55
C LEU A 103 2.71 -2.21 13.08
N ASN A 104 2.19 -2.03 11.86
CA ASN A 104 1.96 -0.72 11.24
C ASN A 104 3.20 0.18 11.14
N GLU A 105 4.42 -0.37 11.19
CA GLU A 105 5.65 0.42 11.16
C GLU A 105 6.65 -0.11 10.14
N GLU A 106 7.06 -1.37 10.24
CA GLU A 106 8.14 -1.91 9.42
C GLU A 106 7.66 -3.08 8.57
N PHE A 107 8.12 -3.10 7.33
CA PHE A 107 7.81 -4.13 6.35
C PHE A 107 9.08 -4.57 5.63
N GLY A 108 9.16 -5.86 5.26
CA GLY A 108 10.33 -6.38 4.59
C GLY A 108 10.08 -7.71 3.90
N GLN A 109 11.17 -8.33 3.43
CA GLN A 109 11.14 -9.54 2.58
C GLN A 109 10.47 -9.30 1.22
N GLY A 110 10.19 -8.04 0.87
CA GLY A 110 9.59 -7.69 -0.40
C GLY A 110 10.55 -7.93 -1.55
N VAL A 111 10.01 -8.26 -2.71
CA VAL A 111 10.74 -8.27 -3.97
C VAL A 111 10.13 -7.22 -4.88
N TRP A 112 10.93 -6.20 -5.22
CA TRP A 112 10.58 -5.16 -6.17
C TRP A 112 11.20 -5.45 -7.53
N ILE A 113 10.39 -5.44 -8.59
CA ILE A 113 10.84 -5.52 -9.97
C ILE A 113 10.82 -4.11 -10.54
N ASN A 114 11.96 -3.61 -11.00
CA ASN A 114 12.00 -2.34 -11.72
C ASN A 114 11.85 -2.58 -13.23
N PRO A 115 10.76 -2.09 -13.88
CA PRO A 115 10.54 -2.30 -15.30
C PRO A 115 11.60 -1.65 -16.21
N TYR A 116 12.31 -0.63 -15.73
CA TYR A 116 13.29 0.12 -16.52
C TYR A 116 14.63 -0.60 -16.69
N ASP A 117 15.05 -1.40 -15.69
CA ASP A 117 16.30 -2.16 -15.75
C ASP A 117 16.08 -3.69 -15.70
N GLY A 118 14.85 -4.13 -15.45
CA GLY A 118 14.48 -5.54 -15.37
C GLY A 118 15.01 -6.26 -14.12
N TYR A 119 15.64 -5.52 -13.19
CA TYR A 119 16.23 -6.10 -12.00
C TYR A 119 15.20 -6.33 -10.90
N LYS A 120 15.51 -7.34 -10.08
CA LYS A 120 14.80 -7.65 -8.84
C LYS A 120 15.60 -7.11 -7.66
N TYR A 121 14.90 -6.45 -6.75
CA TYR A 121 15.47 -5.84 -5.56
C TYR A 121 14.80 -6.41 -4.32
N SER A 122 15.59 -6.74 -3.30
CA SER A 122 15.09 -6.96 -1.94
C SER A 122 14.65 -5.62 -1.36
N LEU A 123 13.37 -5.51 -1.03
CA LEU A 123 12.71 -4.29 -0.60
C LEU A 123 12.34 -4.37 0.89
N ASN A 124 12.75 -3.35 1.63
CA ASN A 124 12.25 -3.05 2.98
C ASN A 124 11.59 -1.67 2.97
N ALA A 125 10.56 -1.51 3.80
CA ALA A 125 9.79 -0.29 3.90
C ALA A 125 9.50 0.09 5.35
N ARG A 126 9.46 1.39 5.64
CA ARG A 126 8.99 1.93 6.93
C ARG A 126 7.85 2.90 6.70
N LEU A 127 6.73 2.66 7.38
CA LEU A 127 5.55 3.52 7.34
C LEU A 127 5.72 4.68 8.32
N SER A 128 5.44 5.88 7.84
CA SER A 128 5.35 7.08 8.67
C SER A 128 4.21 6.98 9.68
N LYS A 129 4.32 7.70 10.81
CA LYS A 129 3.28 7.76 11.85
C LYS A 129 1.91 8.24 11.34
N THR A 130 1.90 9.02 10.26
CA THR A 130 0.66 9.52 9.64
C THR A 130 0.00 8.48 8.73
N GLY A 131 0.69 7.39 8.39
CA GLY A 131 0.23 6.39 7.42
C GLY A 131 0.23 6.87 5.97
N LYS A 132 0.79 8.06 5.69
CA LYS A 132 0.73 8.70 4.35
C LYS A 132 1.98 8.50 3.51
N MET A 133 3.08 8.08 4.13
CA MET A 133 4.37 7.92 3.47
C MET A 133 5.03 6.61 3.87
N LEU A 134 5.63 5.93 2.89
CA LEU A 134 6.56 4.82 3.09
C LEU A 134 7.95 5.25 2.62
N THR A 135 8.96 5.07 3.47
CA THR A 135 10.36 5.14 3.05
C THR A 135 10.81 3.76 2.64
N ILE A 136 11.33 3.63 1.41
CA ILE A 136 11.68 2.36 0.78
C ILE A 136 13.19 2.27 0.58
N ASN A 137 13.77 1.15 0.99
CA ASN A 137 15.14 0.77 0.68
C ASN A 137 15.11 -0.53 -0.14
N ALA A 138 15.58 -0.47 -1.38
CA ALA A 138 15.58 -1.60 -2.30
C ALA A 138 17.01 -1.91 -2.78
N LYS A 139 17.52 -3.10 -2.45
CA LYS A 139 18.89 -3.54 -2.79
C LYS A 139 18.87 -4.70 -3.77
N ASN A 140 19.67 -4.64 -4.83
CA ASN A 140 19.84 -5.77 -5.74
C ASN A 140 20.67 -6.86 -5.03
N PRO A 141 20.22 -8.12 -4.95
CA PRO A 141 20.98 -9.17 -4.28
C PRO A 141 22.22 -9.64 -5.07
N ASN A 142 22.26 -9.40 -6.39
CA ASN A 142 23.29 -9.92 -7.28
C ASN A 142 24.42 -8.90 -7.55
N ASN A 143 24.25 -7.65 -7.16
CA ASN A 143 25.25 -6.60 -7.35
C ASN A 143 25.10 -5.46 -6.31
N ASN A 144 25.96 -4.45 -6.36
CA ASN A 144 25.95 -3.35 -5.39
C ASN A 144 24.95 -2.21 -5.71
N THR A 145 23.97 -2.45 -6.59
CA THR A 145 22.98 -1.43 -6.96
C THR A 145 21.88 -1.33 -5.90
N PHE A 146 21.51 -0.11 -5.55
CA PHE A 146 20.37 0.18 -4.67
C PHE A 146 19.45 1.24 -5.29
N ARG A 147 18.23 1.30 -4.77
CA ARG A 147 17.21 2.30 -5.08
C ARG A 147 16.55 2.70 -3.77
N ASN A 148 16.49 4.00 -3.52
CA ASN A 148 15.71 4.56 -2.43
C ASN A 148 14.51 5.27 -3.04
N MET A 149 13.34 5.01 -2.48
CA MET A 149 12.09 5.58 -2.95
C MET A 149 11.28 6.06 -1.76
N THR A 150 10.47 7.08 -2.01
CA THR A 150 9.40 7.46 -1.10
C THR A 150 8.09 7.15 -1.78
N TRP A 151 7.22 6.35 -1.14
CA TRP A 151 5.87 6.15 -1.63
C TRP A 151 4.89 7.02 -0.85
N ILE A 152 4.03 7.72 -1.57
CA ILE A 152 3.06 8.67 -1.00
C ILE A 152 1.66 8.14 -1.27
N ARG A 153 0.84 8.04 -0.23
CA ARG A 153 -0.55 7.59 -0.37
C ARG A 153 -1.33 8.60 -1.21
N LEU A 154 -2.10 8.09 -2.17
CA LEU A 154 -3.04 8.87 -2.99
C LEU A 154 -4.43 8.93 -2.34
#